data_AF-A0A5K1EP94-F1
#
_entry.id   AF-A0A5K1EP94-F1
#
_cell.length_a   1.000
_cell.length_b   1.000
_cell.length_c   1.000
_cell.angle_alpha   90.00
_cell.angle_beta   90.00
_cell.angle_gamma   90.00
#
_symmetry.space_group_name_H-M   'P 1'
#
loop_
_entity.id
_entity.type
_entity.pdbx_description
1 polymer ?
#
loop_
_entity_poly.entity_id
_entity_poly.type
_entity_poly.pdbx_seq_one_letter_code
_entity_poly.pdbx_strand_id
1 'polypeptide(L)'
;FKYKKDSVMVVSDTDYDKCNSSHPLFYYNNGNTDFKISQSGLLYFISGVSGHCEKGQKMIVKVLSGPASPSPGGSPSTPSPPGSNADVAGLLPTSATVCSLAASILVALVAH
;
A
#
# COMPACT_ATOMS: atom_id res chain seq x y z
N PHE A 1 1.47 1.99 13.76
CA PHE A 1 0.81 2.42 15.01
C PHE A 1 1.66 2.05 16.20
N LYS A 2 1.93 2.97 17.13
CA LYS A 2 2.68 2.71 18.37
C LYS A 2 1.78 2.97 19.58
N TYR A 3 1.69 2.03 20.51
CA TYR A 3 0.80 2.09 21.69
C TYR A 3 1.33 1.19 22.82
N LYS A 4 0.88 1.42 24.07
CA LYS A 4 1.36 0.67 25.26
C LYS A 4 0.31 -0.26 25.87
N LYS A 5 -0.89 0.26 26.12
CA LYS A 5 -2.03 -0.48 26.70
C LYS A 5 -3.25 -0.27 25.82
N ASP A 6 -3.11 -0.67 24.56
CA ASP A 6 -4.12 -0.48 23.53
C ASP A 6 -4.05 -1.60 22.49
N SER A 7 -4.94 -1.55 21.52
CA SER A 7 -4.93 -2.39 20.33
C SER A 7 -5.47 -1.60 19.14
N VAL A 8 -5.09 -2.02 17.94
CA VAL A 8 -5.60 -1.44 16.69
C VAL A 8 -6.43 -2.50 16.00
N MET A 9 -7.66 -2.15 15.66
CA MET A 9 -8.58 -3.00 14.91
C MET A 9 -8.92 -2.34 13.59
N VAL A 10 -9.00 -3.15 12.52
CA VAL A 10 -9.63 -2.75 11.26
C VAL A 10 -11.04 -3.32 11.26
N VAL A 11 -12.04 -2.50 10.96
CA VAL A 11 -13.46 -2.86 11.07
C VAL A 11 -14.23 -2.46 9.81
N SER A 12 -15.50 -2.86 9.72
CA SER A 12 -16.43 -2.34 8.70
C SER A 12 -16.75 -0.87 8.97
N ASP A 13 -17.33 -0.17 7.98
CA ASP A 13 -17.84 1.19 8.15
C ASP A 13 -18.93 1.26 9.24
N THR A 14 -19.84 0.28 9.23
CA THR A 14 -20.93 0.18 10.21
C THR A 14 -20.39 -0.03 11.63
N ASP A 15 -19.37 -0.86 11.79
CA ASP A 15 -18.73 -1.10 13.08
C ASP A 15 -17.88 0.07 13.54
N TYR A 16 -17.25 0.80 12.61
CA TYR A 16 -16.54 2.04 12.90
C TYR A 16 -17.48 3.11 13.48
N ASP A 17 -18.66 3.29 12.88
CA ASP A 17 -19.64 4.27 13.33
C ASP A 17 -20.20 3.94 14.71
N LYS A 18 -20.44 2.65 14.97
CA LYS A 18 -20.96 2.16 16.25
C LYS A 18 -19.89 1.88 17.29
N CYS A 19 -18.61 2.06 16.96
CA CYS A 19 -17.49 1.64 17.80
C CYS A 19 -17.57 0.16 18.23
N ASN A 20 -18.06 -0.71 17.34
CA ASN A 20 -18.19 -2.12 17.61
C ASN A 20 -16.85 -2.84 17.37
N SER A 21 -16.22 -3.28 18.46
CA SER A 21 -14.96 -4.03 18.46
C SER A 21 -15.13 -5.55 18.49
N SER A 22 -16.37 -6.07 18.42
CA SER A 22 -16.66 -7.50 18.61
C SER A 22 -16.18 -8.37 17.44
N HIS A 23 -16.19 -7.84 16.21
CA HIS A 23 -15.90 -8.60 15.00
C HIS A 23 -14.94 -7.82 14.08
N PRO A 24 -13.68 -7.60 14.50
CA PRO A 24 -12.72 -6.91 13.67
C PRO A 24 -12.32 -7.76 12.47
N LEU A 25 -12.12 -7.10 11.33
CA LEU A 25 -11.51 -7.70 10.14
C LEU A 25 -10.04 -8.05 10.40
N PHE A 26 -9.35 -7.18 11.15
CA PHE A 26 -7.98 -7.40 11.61
C PHE A 26 -7.80 -6.86 13.03
N TYR A 27 -7.01 -7.55 13.84
CA TYR A 27 -6.71 -7.17 15.22
C TYR A 27 -5.21 -7.22 15.47
N TYR A 28 -4.68 -6.16 16.10
CA TYR A 28 -3.28 -6.05 16.48
C TYR A 28 -3.14 -5.52 17.90
N ASN A 29 -2.35 -6.19 18.73
CA ASN A 29 -2.10 -5.81 20.13
C ASN A 29 -0.61 -5.91 20.54
N ASN A 30 0.29 -5.81 19.56
CA ASN A 30 1.73 -6.00 19.76
C ASN A 30 2.48 -4.73 20.18
N GLY A 31 1.78 -3.62 20.43
CA GLY A 31 2.36 -2.34 20.85
C GLY A 31 3.07 -1.54 19.74
N ASN A 32 3.46 -2.20 18.65
CA ASN A 32 3.97 -1.58 17.45
C ASN A 32 3.50 -2.35 16.20
N THR A 33 2.50 -1.80 15.52
CA THR A 33 1.84 -2.44 14.39
C THR A 33 2.19 -1.75 13.08
N ASP A 34 2.72 -2.52 12.13
CA ASP A 34 2.86 -2.14 10.73
C ASP A 34 1.71 -2.76 9.92
N PHE A 35 0.93 -1.91 9.23
CA PHE A 35 -0.20 -2.34 8.41
C PHE A 35 0.11 -2.09 6.93
N LYS A 36 0.17 -3.17 6.13
CA LYS A 36 0.47 -3.07 4.69
C LYS A 36 -0.82 -2.84 3.91
N ILE A 37 -0.83 -1.76 3.13
CA ILE A 37 -1.95 -1.39 2.26
C ILE A 37 -1.69 -1.94 0.86
N SER A 38 -2.54 -2.87 0.42
CA SER A 38 -2.39 -3.53 -0.89
C SER A 38 -3.42 -3.11 -1.93
N GLN A 39 -4.51 -2.45 -1.51
CA GLN A 39 -5.62 -2.04 -2.38
C GLN A 39 -6.08 -0.63 -2.04
N SER A 40 -6.57 0.08 -3.05
CA SER A 40 -7.27 1.34 -2.88
C SER A 40 -8.63 1.15 -2.22
N GLY A 41 -9.10 2.18 -1.50
CA GLY A 41 -10.38 2.13 -0.78
C GLY A 41 -10.32 2.85 0.55
N LEU A 42 -11.36 2.68 1.36
CA LEU A 42 -11.44 3.19 2.73
C LEU A 42 -11.08 2.06 3.71
N LEU A 43 -10.22 2.39 4.66
CA LEU A 43 -9.85 1.52 5.77
C LEU A 43 -10.24 2.21 7.07
N TYR A 44 -11.04 1.53 7.88
CA TYR A 44 -11.57 2.05 9.13
C TYR A 44 -10.83 1.42 10.30
N PHE A 45 -10.14 2.24 11.08
CA PHE A 45 -9.37 1.81 12.23
C PHE A 45 -10.01 2.30 13.52
N ILE A 46 -10.10 1.44 14.53
CA ILE A 46 -10.56 1.81 15.88
C ILE A 46 -9.59 1.26 16.93
N SER A 47 -9.54 1.90 18.10
CA SER A 47 -8.98 1.27 19.30
C SER A 47 -9.89 0.12 19.76
N GLY A 48 -9.29 -0.99 20.18
CA GLY A 48 -10.01 -2.10 20.79
C GLY A 48 -10.23 -1.98 22.30
N VAL A 49 -9.73 -0.92 22.94
CA VAL A 49 -9.95 -0.69 24.38
C VAL A 49 -11.31 -0.05 24.59
N SER A 50 -12.05 -0.58 25.57
CA SER A 50 -13.40 -0.10 25.91
C SER A 50 -13.41 1.41 26.17
N GLY A 51 -14.32 2.12 25.49
CA GLY A 51 -14.52 3.56 25.64
C GLY A 51 -13.53 4.44 24.88
N HIS A 52 -12.47 3.89 24.28
CA HIS A 52 -11.49 4.70 23.54
C HIS A 52 -12.01 5.15 22.18
N CYS A 53 -12.69 4.27 21.45
CA CYS A 53 -13.27 4.59 20.15
C CYS A 53 -14.32 5.70 20.26
N GLU A 54 -15.19 5.61 21.26
CA GLU A 54 -16.27 6.56 21.55
C GLU A 54 -15.71 7.93 21.96
N LYS A 55 -14.52 7.95 22.55
CA LYS A 55 -13.75 9.16 22.88
C LYS A 55 -12.93 9.69 21.69
N GLY A 56 -13.10 9.13 20.50
CA GLY A 56 -12.50 9.62 19.26
C GLY A 56 -11.19 8.92 18.87
N GLN A 57 -10.78 7.85 19.56
CA GLN A 57 -9.61 7.06 19.14
C GLN A 57 -9.98 6.10 18.01
N LYS A 58 -10.31 6.68 16.86
CA LYS A 58 -10.72 6.03 15.62
C LYS A 58 -10.25 6.88 14.45
N MET A 59 -9.89 6.27 13.32
CA MET A 59 -9.44 6.99 12.13
C MET A 59 -9.86 6.29 10.85
N ILE A 60 -10.05 7.06 9.78
CA ILE A 60 -10.32 6.55 8.43
C ILE A 60 -9.10 6.87 7.57
N VAL A 61 -8.58 5.87 6.87
CA VAL A 61 -7.54 6.05 5.86
C VAL A 61 -8.16 5.86 4.49
N LYS A 62 -8.10 6.90 3.67
CA LYS A 62 -8.48 6.83 2.26
C LYS A 62 -7.24 6.54 1.42
N VAL A 63 -7.22 5.35 0.82
CA VAL A 63 -6.17 4.90 -0.08
C VAL A 63 -6.60 5.18 -1.50
N LEU A 64 -5.87 6.06 -2.19
CA LEU A 64 -6.12 6.38 -3.59
C LEU A 64 -5.48 5.30 -4.47
N SER A 65 -6.15 4.93 -5.57
CA SER A 65 -5.52 4.12 -6.61
C SER A 65 -4.47 4.98 -7.31
N GLY A 66 -3.23 4.49 -7.38
CA GLY A 66 -2.21 5.10 -8.23
C GLY A 66 -2.55 4.87 -9.71
N PRO A 67 -1.93 5.62 -10.65
CA PRO A 67 -1.96 5.23 -12.06
C PRO A 67 -1.47 3.79 -12.18
N ALA A 68 -2.12 2.98 -13.02
CA ALA A 68 -1.72 1.60 -13.24
C ALA A 68 -0.22 1.55 -13.53
N SER A 69 0.54 0.84 -12.69
CA SER A 69 1.89 0.44 -13.05
C SER A 69 1.76 -0.33 -14.37
N PRO A 70 2.57 -0.07 -15.41
CA PRO A 70 2.54 -0.89 -16.61
C PRO A 70 2.72 -2.34 -16.17
N SER A 71 1.68 -3.15 -16.36
CA SER A 71 1.79 -4.59 -16.21
C SER A 71 2.93 -5.04 -17.11
N PRO A 72 3.84 -5.93 -16.68
CA PRO A 72 4.78 -6.55 -17.60
C PRO A 72 3.96 -7.15 -18.75
N GLY A 73 4.05 -6.54 -19.93
CA GLY A 73 3.28 -6.95 -21.08
C GLY A 73 3.57 -8.41 -21.38
N GLY A 74 2.51 -9.20 -21.58
CA GLY A 74 2.62 -10.55 -22.09
C GLY A 74 3.46 -10.55 -23.37
N SER A 75 4.39 -11.49 -23.45
CA SER A 75 5.26 -11.71 -24.59
C SER A 75 4.44 -11.78 -25.88
N PRO A 76 4.70 -10.96 -26.92
CA PRO A 76 4.14 -11.19 -28.23
C PRO A 76 4.75 -12.48 -28.79
N SER A 77 3.94 -13.46 -29.14
CA SER A 77 4.38 -14.60 -29.94
C SER A 77 4.68 -14.09 -31.35
N THR A 78 5.96 -14.06 -31.73
CA THR A 78 6.39 -13.65 -33.08
C THR A 78 6.13 -14.77 -34.10
N PRO A 79 5.51 -14.50 -35.25
CA PRO A 79 5.60 -15.40 -36.40
C PRO A 79 6.98 -15.26 -37.09
N SER A 80 7.62 -16.39 -37.36
CA SER A 80 8.97 -16.50 -37.94
C SER A 80 9.07 -15.92 -39.36
N PRO A 81 10.16 -15.20 -39.72
CA PRO A 81 10.51 -14.90 -41.10
C PRO A 81 11.63 -15.81 -41.63
N PRO A 82 11.69 -16.11 -42.95
CA PRO A 82 12.86 -16.72 -43.58
C PRO A 82 13.80 -15.63 -44.13
N GLY A 83 15.11 -15.90 -44.16
CA GLY A 83 16.03 -15.16 -45.03
C GLY A 83 17.32 -14.72 -44.37
N SER A 84 18.39 -15.40 -44.76
CA SER A 84 19.78 -15.33 -44.31
C SER A 84 20.50 -14.01 -44.56
N ASN A 85 21.59 -13.81 -43.80
CA ASN A 85 22.90 -13.18 -44.07
C ASN A 85 23.30 -12.38 -42.81
N ALA A 86 24.20 -12.89 -41.95
CA ALA A 86 25.67 -12.68 -42.02
C ALA A 86 26.00 -11.17 -42.13
N ASP A 87 26.66 -10.49 -41.18
CA ASP A 87 27.92 -10.82 -40.54
C ASP A 87 28.19 -9.93 -39.30
N VAL A 88 28.93 -10.53 -38.36
CA VAL A 88 29.96 -10.01 -37.44
C VAL A 88 29.70 -8.85 -36.44
N ALA A 89 29.80 -9.27 -35.17
CA ALA A 89 30.74 -8.79 -34.15
C ALA A 89 30.66 -7.35 -33.64
N GLY A 90 30.45 -7.23 -32.32
CA GLY A 90 31.18 -6.22 -31.55
C GLY A 90 30.50 -5.71 -30.28
N LEU A 91 30.97 -6.24 -29.14
CA LEU A 91 31.31 -5.46 -27.94
C LEU A 91 30.16 -4.79 -27.14
N LEU A 92 29.77 -5.42 -26.02
CA LEU A 92 29.50 -4.68 -24.76
C LEU A 92 30.82 -4.00 -24.27
N PRO A 93 30.83 -3.11 -23.25
CA PRO A 93 29.75 -2.57 -22.40
C PRO A 93 29.79 -1.01 -22.32
N THR A 94 28.88 -0.32 -21.61
CA THR A 94 29.21 0.30 -20.29
C THR A 94 27.98 0.96 -19.67
N SER A 95 27.87 0.80 -18.36
CA SER A 95 26.88 1.39 -17.46
C SER A 95 26.75 2.91 -17.60
N ALA A 96 25.51 3.40 -17.65
CA ALA A 96 25.19 4.76 -17.26
C ALA A 96 24.08 4.71 -16.20
N THR A 97 24.52 4.84 -14.94
CA THR A 97 23.70 5.17 -13.77
C THR A 97 22.92 6.45 -14.08
N VAL A 98 21.58 6.38 -14.10
CA VAL A 98 20.74 7.59 -14.09
C VAL A 98 20.07 7.75 -12.74
N CYS A 99 20.28 8.94 -12.19
CA CYS A 99 20.03 9.35 -10.81
C CYS A 99 18.59 9.10 -10.34
N SER A 100 18.48 8.50 -9.16
CA SER A 100 17.25 8.51 -8.36
C SER A 100 16.95 9.93 -7.91
N LEU A 101 15.85 10.50 -8.42
CA LEU A 101 15.22 11.64 -7.76
C LEU A 101 14.16 11.09 -6.83
N ALA A 102 14.52 11.00 -5.55
CA ALA A 102 13.60 10.76 -4.46
C ALA A 102 12.57 11.89 -4.43
N ALA A 103 11.35 11.62 -4.91
CA ALA A 103 10.23 12.52 -4.74
C ALA A 103 9.67 12.35 -3.32
N SER A 104 10.21 13.13 -2.39
CA SER A 104 9.60 13.44 -1.10
C SER A 104 8.23 14.08 -1.35
N ILE A 105 7.13 13.43 -0.94
CA ILE A 105 5.80 14.07 -0.96
C ILE A 105 5.12 13.91 0.40
N LEU A 106 4.85 15.09 0.95
CA LEU A 106 4.23 15.46 2.22
C LEU A 106 3.13 14.51 2.71
N VAL A 107 3.29 14.02 3.93
CA VAL A 107 2.14 13.68 4.80
C VAL A 107 1.59 15.01 5.31
N ALA A 108 0.62 15.57 4.58
CA ALA A 108 -0.18 16.68 5.10
C ALA A 108 -1.15 16.14 6.14
N LEU A 109 -0.75 16.23 7.42
CA LEU A 109 -1.68 16.13 8.55
C LEU A 109 -2.59 17.35 8.50
N VAL A 110 -3.86 17.15 8.13
CA VAL A 110 -4.90 18.14 8.41
C VAL A 110 -5.29 17.97 9.89
N ALA A 111 -4.89 18.94 10.70
CA ALA A 111 -5.41 19.16 12.04
C ALA A 111 -6.74 19.92 11.94
N HIS A 112 -7.75 19.45 12.66
CA HIS A 112 -8.83 20.28 13.18
C HIS A 112 -8.86 20.07 14.70
#